data_AF-A0AAN4ZAU7-F1
#
_entry.id   AF-A0AAN4ZAU7-F1
#
_cell.length_a   1.000
_cell.length_b   1.000
_cell.length_c   1.000
_cell.angle_alpha   90.00
_cell.angle_beta   90.00
_cell.angle_gamma   90.00
#
_symmetry.space_group_name_H-M   'P 1'
#
loop_
_entity.id
_entity.type
_entity.pdbx_description
1 polymer ?
#
loop_
_entity_poly.entity_id
_entity_poly.type
_entity_poly.pdbx_seq_one_letter_code
_entity_poly.pdbx_strand_id
1 'polypeptide(L)'
;EEEEEEEENEDKDPTQEEEGLSDGDATLEEEINDSEEDKEWAAGNNELNRSVVGDVSMLDVTLPLHDVVASITNEDLRRLLAACGQKDFGDMMEFTSDISTAEKVGEGGYAEVFRITKRWKKEAKKEATIFKILAIENDEYAGEFFPEVIISKELTRLQKDHITTSAFAKLHQVKVVRGLFPRLLSDAWVFFRENDDEAENEENPLALGDQQLFLILECEFGGHNLTKFPFSSVMEVVSVYCQTALALAVAESKCQFEHRDLHEQNVLVKRTDDEWIEFNYDLPKKNGGRVGNHKSIRVASHGVKTTIIDFTLSRLTREKKTVEHEPEIMNIDIGDEVCDQSRKDEQFQVYKKMKKLTKGKWEQYTPRTNVLWLRMIINWIIKNNLDSNSDVNKKRLGNSKDARNSRKNTFSKKVSRRQSKRKFTECTSAEEGRKEMSGETWIKKIKEGKSLIDALKSFARGIDKFVSALDLVSSDSFEKLRLLLLE
;
A
#
# COMPACT_ATOMS: atom_id res chain seq x y z
N GLU A 1 -66.12 18.50 -9.57
CA GLU A 1 -65.64 17.24 -8.98
C GLU A 1 -64.63 17.66 -7.92
N GLU A 2 -65.09 18.33 -6.86
CA GLU A 2 -65.63 17.74 -5.60
C GLU A 2 -64.52 16.92 -4.91
N GLU A 3 -64.10 17.16 -3.67
CA GLU A 3 -64.55 18.00 -2.55
C GLU A 3 -63.36 18.17 -1.57
N GLU A 4 -63.47 19.18 -0.72
CA GLU A 4 -62.60 19.55 0.40
C GLU A 4 -62.67 18.52 1.55
N GLU A 5 -61.66 18.48 2.42
CA GLU A 5 -61.85 18.47 3.88
C GLU A 5 -60.51 18.66 4.63
N GLU A 6 -60.49 19.71 5.45
CA GLU A 6 -59.53 20.00 6.53
C GLU A 6 -59.89 19.17 7.78
N GLU A 7 -58.93 18.91 8.68
CA GLU A 7 -59.15 19.13 10.12
C GLU A 7 -57.87 18.97 10.96
N GLU A 8 -57.75 19.89 11.93
CA GLU A 8 -56.73 20.08 12.96
C GLU A 8 -56.93 19.19 14.21
N ASN A 9 -55.96 19.25 15.14
CA ASN A 9 -56.04 19.24 16.62
C ASN A 9 -54.92 18.37 17.24
N GLU A 10 -53.90 18.94 17.89
CA GLU A 10 -53.83 19.55 19.24
C GLU A 10 -53.71 18.54 20.42
N ASP A 11 -52.58 18.67 21.13
CA ASP A 11 -52.30 18.54 22.57
C ASP A 11 -52.73 17.31 23.39
N LYS A 12 -51.77 16.74 24.14
CA LYS A 12 -51.70 16.76 25.63
C LYS A 12 -50.65 15.79 26.19
N ASP A 13 -49.71 16.34 26.98
CA ASP A 13 -49.04 15.69 28.13
C ASP A 13 -50.05 15.66 29.31
N PRO A 14 -50.01 14.75 30.32
CA PRO A 14 -49.09 14.94 31.46
C PRO A 14 -48.76 13.68 32.35
N THR A 15 -47.67 13.75 33.16
CA THR A 15 -47.52 13.27 34.59
C THR A 15 -47.71 11.75 34.89
N GLN A 16 -47.24 11.06 35.95
CA GLN A 16 -46.54 11.26 37.24
C GLN A 16 -46.21 9.82 37.76
N GLU A 17 -45.04 9.56 38.36
CA GLU A 17 -44.76 9.29 39.80
C GLU A 17 -45.10 7.89 40.39
N GLU A 18 -44.25 7.52 41.37
CA GLU A 18 -44.31 6.45 42.39
C GLU A 18 -43.75 5.05 42.04
N GLU A 19 -42.56 4.69 42.54
CA GLU A 19 -42.15 4.31 43.92
C GLU A 19 -42.46 2.85 44.27
N GLY A 20 -41.42 2.14 44.74
CA GLY A 20 -41.47 0.74 45.15
C GLY A 20 -40.10 0.22 45.58
N LEU A 21 -39.80 0.47 46.85
CA LEU A 21 -38.57 0.26 47.62
C LEU A 21 -38.15 -1.20 47.91
N SER A 22 -36.96 -1.27 48.53
CA SER A 22 -36.35 -2.32 49.38
C SER A 22 -35.37 -3.25 48.66
N ASP A 23 -34.15 -3.52 49.13
CA ASP A 23 -33.30 -3.14 50.27
C ASP A 23 -31.87 -3.52 49.77
N GLY A 24 -30.76 -2.82 50.03
CA GLY A 24 -30.23 -2.38 51.32
C GLY A 24 -28.90 -3.11 51.57
N ASP A 25 -27.77 -2.41 51.36
CA ASP A 25 -26.51 -2.42 52.15
C ASP A 25 -25.48 -1.53 51.40
N ALA A 26 -25.30 -0.25 51.74
CA ALA A 26 -24.46 0.25 52.84
C ALA A 26 -23.01 -0.28 52.70
N THR A 27 -21.99 0.49 52.30
CA THR A 27 -21.24 1.54 53.03
C THR A 27 -19.77 1.34 52.60
N LEU A 28 -18.84 2.27 52.43
CA LEU A 28 -18.59 3.63 52.91
C LEU A 28 -17.64 4.33 51.93
N GLU A 29 -17.84 5.63 51.76
CA GLU A 29 -16.90 6.59 51.22
C GLU A 29 -15.79 6.90 52.25
N GLU A 30 -14.58 7.17 51.77
CA GLU A 30 -13.63 8.07 52.43
C GLU A 30 -13.08 9.03 51.37
N GLU A 31 -13.55 10.28 51.44
CA GLU A 31 -12.82 11.45 50.95
C GLU A 31 -11.58 11.68 51.82
N ILE A 32 -10.52 12.28 51.25
CA ILE A 32 -9.85 13.45 51.84
C ILE A 32 -8.95 14.10 50.77
N ASN A 33 -8.94 15.44 50.89
CA ASN A 33 -8.53 16.50 50.00
C ASN A 33 -7.05 16.92 50.17
N ASP A 34 -6.62 17.80 49.25
CA ASP A 34 -5.54 18.82 49.35
C ASP A 34 -4.06 18.43 49.17
N SER A 35 -3.41 18.99 48.15
CA SER A 35 -2.68 20.27 48.28
C SER A 35 -1.85 20.63 47.03
N GLU A 36 -1.97 21.90 46.63
CA GLU A 36 -1.02 22.61 45.74
C GLU A 36 0.17 23.11 46.56
N GLU A 37 1.40 22.79 46.13
CA GLU A 37 2.69 23.48 46.32
C GLU A 37 3.74 22.50 45.76
N ASP A 38 4.29 22.67 44.56
CA ASP A 38 5.51 23.43 44.37
C ASP A 38 5.67 23.87 42.89
N LYS A 39 5.75 25.19 42.69
CA LYS A 39 6.29 25.81 41.48
C LYS A 39 7.80 26.06 41.68
N GLU A 40 8.52 26.00 40.56
CA GLU A 40 9.84 26.60 40.29
C GLU A 40 11.09 25.89 40.83
N TRP A 41 11.71 25.06 39.98
CA TRP A 41 13.14 25.21 39.66
C TRP A 41 13.50 24.56 38.32
N ALA A 42 14.30 25.29 37.52
CA ALA A 42 15.07 24.88 36.35
C ALA A 42 14.33 24.65 35.01
N ALA A 43 14.10 25.77 34.33
CA ALA A 43 14.38 25.86 32.90
C ALA A 43 15.82 25.41 32.60
N GLY A 44 16.00 24.51 31.63
CA GLY A 44 17.33 24.12 31.15
C GLY A 44 17.34 22.82 30.34
N ASN A 45 17.27 22.95 29.01
CA ASN A 45 17.82 22.04 28.00
C ASN A 45 17.69 20.52 28.20
N ASN A 46 16.71 19.88 27.54
CA ASN A 46 16.95 18.69 26.71
C ASN A 46 15.68 18.26 25.94
N GLU A 47 15.30 19.03 24.93
CA GLU A 47 14.48 18.52 23.82
C GLU A 47 15.40 18.11 22.67
N LEU A 48 15.98 16.92 22.77
CA LEU A 48 16.56 16.20 21.64
C LEU A 48 16.73 14.74 22.02
N ASN A 49 16.26 13.86 21.14
CA ASN A 49 16.38 12.40 21.17
C ASN A 49 15.42 11.64 22.07
N ARG A 50 14.17 11.51 21.58
CA ARG A 50 13.40 10.28 21.78
C ARG A 50 12.71 9.86 20.48
N SER A 51 13.49 9.35 19.52
CA SER A 51 12.93 8.70 18.32
C SER A 51 12.46 7.29 18.69
N VAL A 52 11.14 7.12 18.84
CA VAL A 52 10.50 5.81 18.85
C VAL A 52 10.12 5.48 17.41
N VAL A 53 10.61 4.34 16.94
CA VAL A 53 10.19 3.73 15.67
C VAL A 53 8.67 3.59 15.66
N GLY A 54 8.00 4.23 14.70
CA GLY A 54 6.57 4.05 14.44
C GLY A 54 5.66 5.26 14.63
N ASP A 55 6.21 6.46 14.87
CA ASP A 55 5.36 7.65 14.99
C ASP A 55 4.94 8.20 13.62
N VAL A 56 3.62 8.22 13.39
CA VAL A 56 2.99 8.73 12.15
C VAL A 56 2.78 10.26 12.25
N SER A 57 3.03 10.84 13.42
CA SER A 57 2.96 12.29 13.69
C SER A 57 3.77 13.13 12.68
N MET A 58 4.89 12.61 12.17
CA MET A 58 5.71 13.27 11.15
C MET A 58 5.00 13.43 9.79
N LEU A 59 3.95 12.65 9.50
CA LEU A 59 3.17 12.75 8.26
C LEU A 59 2.06 13.81 8.33
N ASP A 60 1.68 14.25 9.54
CA ASP A 60 0.62 15.23 9.78
C ASP A 60 1.04 16.69 9.60
N VAL A 61 2.34 16.93 9.41
CA VAL A 61 2.86 18.26 9.13
C VAL A 61 2.79 18.54 7.63
N THR A 62 1.78 19.31 7.24
CA THR A 62 1.87 20.16 6.05
C THR A 62 2.31 21.52 6.54
N LEU A 63 3.52 21.95 6.17
CA LEU A 63 3.97 23.28 6.56
C LEU A 63 3.13 24.36 5.87
N PRO A 64 2.83 25.48 6.54
CA PRO A 64 2.32 26.66 5.87
C PRO A 64 3.27 27.10 4.74
N LEU A 65 2.72 27.50 3.58
CA LEU A 65 3.54 27.90 2.43
C LEU A 65 4.46 29.09 2.71
N HIS A 66 4.13 29.94 3.68
CA HIS A 66 4.96 31.08 4.07
C HIS A 66 6.22 30.67 4.85
N ASP A 67 6.27 29.44 5.39
CA ASP A 67 7.45 28.90 6.08
C ASP A 67 8.49 28.32 5.11
N VAL A 68 8.11 28.07 3.84
CA VAL A 68 9.04 27.68 2.78
C VAL A 68 9.88 28.90 2.37
N VAL A 69 11.19 28.72 2.26
CA VAL A 69 12.14 29.82 1.98
C VAL A 69 11.72 30.64 0.75
N ALA A 70 11.81 31.95 0.85
CA ALA A 70 11.30 32.88 -0.18
C ALA A 70 12.10 32.83 -1.49
N SER A 71 13.31 32.28 -1.47
CA SER A 71 14.18 32.12 -2.64
C SER A 71 13.67 31.06 -3.63
N ILE A 72 12.83 30.11 -3.18
CA ILE A 72 12.18 29.13 -4.05
C ILE A 72 10.91 29.76 -4.59
N THR A 73 10.92 30.17 -5.86
CA THR A 73 9.83 30.94 -6.46
C THR A 73 8.76 30.09 -7.14
N ASN A 74 9.07 28.84 -7.51
CA ASN A 74 8.11 27.93 -8.13
C ASN A 74 7.08 27.45 -7.08
N GLU A 75 5.81 27.76 -7.31
CA GLU A 75 4.72 27.48 -6.37
C GLU A 75 4.46 25.98 -6.17
N ASP A 76 4.57 25.17 -7.21
CA ASP A 76 4.35 23.72 -7.11
C ASP A 76 5.48 23.04 -6.33
N LEU A 77 6.73 23.48 -6.52
CA LEU A 77 7.85 23.02 -5.71
C LEU A 77 7.72 23.47 -4.25
N ARG A 78 7.25 24.70 -3.99
CA ARG A 78 6.94 25.15 -2.62
C ARG A 78 5.85 24.28 -1.97
N ARG A 79 4.79 23.94 -2.71
CA ARG A 79 3.72 23.04 -2.23
C ARG A 79 4.24 21.64 -1.95
N LEU A 80 5.10 21.10 -2.81
CA LEU A 80 5.72 19.80 -2.60
C LEU A 80 6.60 19.79 -1.34
N LEU A 81 7.45 20.81 -1.16
CA LEU A 81 8.26 20.98 0.06
C LEU A 81 7.40 21.10 1.31
N ALA A 82 6.34 21.92 1.26
CA ALA A 82 5.39 22.08 2.34
C ALA A 82 4.70 20.74 2.69
N ALA A 83 4.29 19.96 1.69
CA ALA A 83 3.75 18.62 1.86
C ALA A 83 4.79 17.63 2.44
N CYS A 84 6.08 17.84 2.18
CA CYS A 84 7.17 17.06 2.80
C CYS A 84 7.56 17.56 4.20
N GLY A 85 6.91 18.61 4.71
CA GLY A 85 7.26 19.22 5.99
C GLY A 85 8.63 19.91 5.97
N GLN A 86 9.04 20.46 4.82
CA GLN A 86 10.34 21.10 4.60
C GLN A 86 10.24 22.60 4.35
N LYS A 87 11.09 23.37 5.03
CA LYS A 87 11.27 24.80 4.75
C LYS A 87 12.19 25.05 3.56
N ASP A 88 13.12 24.12 3.31
CA ASP A 88 14.10 24.15 2.22
C ASP A 88 14.49 22.70 1.85
N PHE A 89 15.28 22.54 0.78
CA PHE A 89 15.80 21.26 0.34
C PHE A 89 16.67 20.60 1.43
N GLY A 90 16.56 19.28 1.56
CA GLY A 90 17.54 18.51 2.33
C GLY A 90 18.82 18.26 1.52
N ASP A 91 19.91 17.90 2.17
CA ASP A 91 21.12 17.45 1.48
C ASP A 91 21.06 15.93 1.20
N MET A 92 21.33 15.53 -0.05
CA MET A 92 21.26 14.13 -0.48
C MET A 92 22.23 13.22 0.28
N MET A 93 23.46 13.71 0.55
CA MET A 93 24.49 12.92 1.22
C MET A 93 24.21 12.79 2.72
N GLU A 94 23.70 13.85 3.36
CA GLU A 94 23.25 13.82 4.75
C GLU A 94 22.08 12.84 4.92
N PHE A 95 21.05 12.95 4.07
CA PHE A 95 19.83 12.14 4.16
C PHE A 95 20.10 10.64 3.95
N THR A 96 21.11 10.30 3.16
CA THR A 96 21.47 8.91 2.84
C THR A 96 22.68 8.40 3.63
N SER A 97 23.22 9.21 4.55
CA SER A 97 24.46 8.93 5.28
C SER A 97 24.40 7.68 6.16
N ASP A 98 23.20 7.29 6.61
CA ASP A 98 22.97 6.18 7.52
C ASP A 98 22.71 4.84 6.82
N ILE A 99 22.60 4.83 5.48
CA ILE A 99 22.41 3.62 4.69
C ILE A 99 23.66 2.72 4.84
N SER A 100 23.42 1.44 5.14
CA SER A 100 24.43 0.39 5.21
C SER A 100 24.47 -0.51 3.98
N THR A 101 23.30 -0.84 3.42
CA THR A 101 23.19 -1.67 2.22
C THR A 101 22.09 -1.12 1.32
N ALA A 102 22.24 -1.36 0.02
CA ALA A 102 21.24 -1.05 -0.98
C ALA A 102 21.19 -2.17 -2.03
N GLU A 103 19.99 -2.51 -2.47
CA GLU A 103 19.69 -3.43 -3.55
C GLU A 103 18.63 -2.75 -4.42
N LYS A 104 18.89 -2.53 -5.71
CA LYS A 104 17.84 -2.06 -6.63
C LYS A 104 16.87 -3.22 -6.86
N VAL A 105 15.59 -2.98 -6.58
CA VAL A 105 14.53 -4.02 -6.61
C VAL A 105 13.49 -3.77 -7.68
N GLY A 106 13.50 -2.59 -8.29
CA GLY A 106 12.65 -2.26 -9.43
C GLY A 106 12.94 -0.86 -9.95
N GLU A 107 12.25 -0.54 -11.03
CA GLU A 107 12.14 0.80 -11.58
C GLU A 107 10.69 1.03 -12.04
N GLY A 108 10.33 2.30 -12.19
CA GLY A 108 9.12 2.74 -12.87
C GLY A 108 9.48 3.94 -13.74
N GLY A 109 8.55 4.45 -14.54
CA GLY A 109 8.82 5.40 -15.63
C GLY A 109 9.90 6.47 -15.36
N TYR A 110 9.93 7.06 -14.16
CA TYR A 110 10.98 7.98 -13.70
C TYR A 110 11.53 7.66 -12.30
N ALA A 111 11.18 6.50 -11.75
CA ALA A 111 11.45 6.16 -10.37
C ALA A 111 12.48 5.02 -10.25
N GLU A 112 13.44 5.21 -9.37
CA GLU A 112 14.42 4.21 -8.98
C GLU A 112 14.05 3.63 -7.62
N VAL A 113 13.90 2.31 -7.52
CA VAL A 113 13.40 1.65 -6.31
C VAL A 113 14.48 0.78 -5.68
N PHE A 114 14.89 1.13 -4.46
CA PHE A 114 15.93 0.44 -3.72
C PHE A 114 15.40 -0.13 -2.41
N ARG A 115 15.71 -1.40 -2.14
CA ARG A 115 15.64 -1.97 -0.79
C ARG A 115 16.90 -1.58 -0.04
N ILE A 116 16.74 -0.90 1.09
CA ILE A 116 17.86 -0.41 1.89
C ILE A 116 17.83 -0.94 3.32
N THR A 117 18.99 -0.97 3.96
CA THR A 117 19.12 -1.12 5.41
C THR A 117 19.92 0.05 5.99
N LYS A 118 19.65 0.43 7.25
CA LYS A 118 20.32 1.53 7.96
C LYS A 118 21.21 1.02 9.10
N ARG A 119 22.35 1.70 9.34
CA ARG A 119 23.39 1.31 10.32
C ARG A 119 22.93 1.30 11.78
N TRP A 120 21.92 2.09 12.14
CA TRP A 120 21.54 2.33 13.54
C TRP A 120 20.74 1.19 14.18
N LYS A 121 20.31 0.18 13.42
CA LYS A 121 19.65 -1.02 13.97
C LYS A 121 20.69 -2.02 14.52
N LYS A 122 21.31 -1.69 15.66
CA LYS A 122 22.34 -2.55 16.27
C LYS A 122 21.81 -3.82 16.96
N GLU A 123 20.56 -3.91 17.38
CA GLU A 123 20.07 -5.15 18.03
C GLU A 123 18.56 -5.48 17.85
N ALA A 124 17.78 -4.69 17.11
CA ALA A 124 16.39 -5.05 16.78
C ALA A 124 16.30 -5.37 15.28
N LYS A 125 15.60 -6.45 14.93
CA LYS A 125 15.38 -7.00 13.58
C LYS A 125 15.70 -5.98 12.46
N LYS A 126 16.67 -6.32 11.60
CA LYS A 126 17.04 -5.54 10.40
C LYS A 126 15.85 -5.46 9.44
N GLU A 127 14.84 -4.68 9.76
CA GLU A 127 13.74 -4.43 8.82
C GLU A 127 14.27 -3.48 7.75
N ALA A 128 14.34 -4.01 6.53
CA ALA A 128 14.64 -3.21 5.35
C ALA A 128 13.49 -2.26 5.06
N THR A 129 13.81 -1.11 4.49
CA THR A 129 12.82 -0.17 3.93
C THR A 129 13.04 -0.04 2.42
N ILE A 130 12.07 0.57 1.74
CA ILE A 130 12.15 0.86 0.32
C ILE A 130 12.37 2.35 0.13
N PHE A 131 13.35 2.74 -0.68
CA PHE A 131 13.48 4.08 -1.21
C PHE A 131 12.92 4.07 -2.64
N LYS A 132 11.82 4.78 -2.88
CA LYS A 132 11.39 5.18 -4.24
C LYS A 132 11.93 6.59 -4.47
N ILE A 133 12.86 6.72 -5.42
CA ILE A 133 13.59 7.96 -5.71
C ILE A 133 13.16 8.45 -7.10
N LEU A 134 12.67 9.68 -7.18
CA LEU A 134 12.26 10.32 -8.42
C LEU A 134 13.12 11.57 -8.65
N ALA A 135 13.66 11.71 -9.86
CA ALA A 135 14.37 12.94 -10.26
C ALA A 135 13.36 14.04 -10.60
N ILE A 136 13.55 15.23 -10.03
CA ILE A 136 12.81 16.43 -10.41
C ILE A 136 13.68 17.20 -11.40
N GLU A 137 13.56 16.89 -12.68
CA GLU A 137 14.41 17.48 -13.74
C GLU A 137 14.14 18.98 -13.96
N ASN A 138 12.89 19.40 -13.75
CA ASN A 138 12.47 20.79 -13.83
C ASN A 138 11.44 21.05 -12.72
N ASP A 139 11.60 22.18 -12.03
CA ASP A 139 10.70 22.64 -10.97
C ASP A 139 9.23 22.72 -11.44
N GLU A 140 8.99 22.92 -12.72
CA GLU A 140 7.64 22.91 -13.33
C GLU A 140 6.93 21.56 -13.21
N TYR A 141 7.66 20.45 -13.11
CA TYR A 141 7.10 19.10 -12.95
C TYR A 141 6.89 18.73 -11.48
N ALA A 142 7.29 19.58 -10.53
CA ALA A 142 7.13 19.28 -9.10
C ALA A 142 5.67 19.03 -8.70
N GLY A 143 4.72 19.66 -9.40
CA GLY A 143 3.29 19.49 -9.19
C GLY A 143 2.79 18.08 -9.49
N GLU A 144 3.45 17.33 -10.37
CA GLU A 144 3.05 15.97 -10.75
C GLU A 144 3.30 14.96 -9.64
N PHE A 145 4.28 15.22 -8.77
CA PHE A 145 4.59 14.36 -7.62
C PHE A 145 3.73 14.64 -6.40
N PHE A 146 3.11 15.82 -6.33
CA PHE A 146 2.32 16.24 -5.17
C PHE A 146 1.16 15.28 -4.86
N PRO A 147 0.33 14.84 -5.84
CA PRO A 147 -0.71 13.84 -5.59
C PRO A 147 -0.17 12.55 -4.97
N GLU A 148 0.94 12.00 -5.46
CA GLU A 148 1.51 10.75 -4.93
C GLU A 148 1.91 10.90 -3.46
N VAL A 149 2.57 12.02 -3.11
CA VAL A 149 2.97 12.30 -1.71
C VAL A 149 1.75 12.38 -0.80
N ILE A 150 0.71 13.11 -1.22
CA ILE A 150 -0.51 13.24 -0.42
C ILE A 150 -1.23 11.90 -0.30
N ILE A 151 -1.41 11.17 -1.41
CA ILE A 151 -2.10 9.88 -1.42
C ILE A 151 -1.38 8.88 -0.52
N SER A 152 -0.04 8.81 -0.60
CA SER A 152 0.78 7.96 0.27
C SER A 152 0.57 8.27 1.76
N LYS A 153 0.46 9.56 2.12
CA LYS A 153 0.15 10.00 3.49
C LYS A 153 -1.25 9.57 3.92
N GLU A 154 -2.28 9.84 3.11
CA GLU A 154 -3.66 9.49 3.47
C GLU A 154 -3.86 7.97 3.61
N LEU A 155 -3.29 7.17 2.71
CA LEU A 155 -3.38 5.71 2.78
C LEU A 155 -2.59 5.14 3.97
N THR A 156 -1.48 5.78 4.35
CA THR A 156 -0.75 5.41 5.58
C THR A 156 -1.61 5.63 6.83
N ARG A 157 -2.45 6.69 6.86
CA ARG A 157 -3.33 6.98 8.01
C ARG A 157 -4.39 5.90 8.23
N LEU A 158 -4.83 5.21 7.17
CA LEU A 158 -5.79 4.10 7.30
C LEU A 158 -5.29 2.99 8.24
N GLN A 159 -3.98 2.86 8.48
CA GLN A 159 -3.46 1.86 9.42
C GLN A 159 -3.83 2.13 10.88
N LYS A 160 -4.21 3.37 11.23
CA LYS A 160 -4.54 3.80 12.61
C LYS A 160 -5.94 4.41 12.75
N ASP A 161 -6.71 4.44 11.67
CA ASP A 161 -8.06 5.02 11.64
C ASP A 161 -9.11 4.01 12.16
N HIS A 162 -10.37 4.43 12.33
CA HIS A 162 -11.48 3.52 12.61
C HIS A 162 -11.94 2.79 11.33
N ILE A 163 -11.85 3.46 10.18
CA ILE A 163 -11.94 2.84 8.85
C ILE A 163 -10.51 2.41 8.47
N THR A 164 -10.17 1.14 8.70
CA THR A 164 -8.77 0.70 8.74
C THR A 164 -8.43 -0.46 7.81
N THR A 165 -7.20 -0.39 7.31
CA THR A 165 -6.50 -1.47 6.62
C THR A 165 -4.99 -1.26 6.78
N SER A 166 -4.24 -2.37 6.86
CA SER A 166 -2.76 -2.36 6.85
C SER A 166 -2.16 -2.81 5.51
N ALA A 167 -2.99 -2.87 4.47
CA ALA A 167 -2.63 -3.43 3.17
C ALA A 167 -2.18 -2.39 2.12
N PHE A 168 -1.92 -1.13 2.51
CA PHE A 168 -1.19 -0.15 1.69
C PHE A 168 0.21 0.04 2.27
N ALA A 169 1.20 0.29 1.41
CA ALA A 169 2.56 0.55 1.89
C ALA A 169 2.59 1.77 2.81
N LYS A 170 3.15 1.56 4.00
CA LYS A 170 3.37 2.64 4.96
C LYS A 170 4.47 3.56 4.46
N LEU A 171 4.18 4.85 4.37
CA LEU A 171 5.19 5.88 4.19
C LEU A 171 5.84 6.18 5.54
N HIS A 172 7.16 5.99 5.65
CA HIS A 172 7.93 6.32 6.85
C HIS A 172 8.34 7.80 6.85
N GLN A 173 8.84 8.27 5.71
CA GLN A 173 9.18 9.67 5.50
C GLN A 173 9.22 10.00 4.01
N VAL A 174 9.11 11.28 3.70
CA VAL A 174 9.23 11.80 2.35
C VAL A 174 10.06 13.08 2.39
N LYS A 175 11.01 13.23 1.46
CA LYS A 175 11.89 14.40 1.39
C LYS A 175 12.19 14.79 -0.05
N VAL A 176 12.22 16.09 -0.32
CA VAL A 176 12.90 16.68 -1.46
C VAL A 176 14.33 17.01 -1.04
N VAL A 177 15.31 16.41 -1.70
CA VAL A 177 16.73 16.57 -1.41
C VAL A 177 17.48 17.05 -2.64
N ARG A 178 18.57 17.79 -2.42
CA ARG A 178 19.48 18.26 -3.47
C ARG A 178 20.85 17.62 -3.26
N GLY A 179 21.49 17.21 -4.34
CA GLY A 179 22.87 16.73 -4.26
C GLY A 179 23.19 15.64 -5.28
N LEU A 180 24.44 15.18 -5.23
CA LEU A 180 24.91 14.10 -6.07
C LEU A 180 24.27 12.76 -5.65
N PHE A 181 23.89 11.93 -6.63
CA PHE A 181 23.36 10.59 -6.34
C PHE A 181 24.39 9.72 -5.59
N PRO A 182 24.02 9.08 -4.45
CA PRO A 182 24.96 8.34 -3.62
C PRO A 182 25.61 7.17 -4.34
N ARG A 183 26.93 7.03 -4.20
CA ARG A 183 27.72 5.94 -4.83
C ARG A 183 27.16 4.55 -4.49
N LEU A 184 26.73 4.32 -3.26
CA LEU A 184 26.15 3.04 -2.84
C LEU A 184 24.89 2.67 -3.65
N LEU A 185 24.02 3.64 -3.93
CA LEU A 185 22.82 3.43 -4.75
C LEU A 185 23.19 3.30 -6.23
N SER A 186 24.17 4.07 -6.69
CA SER A 186 24.69 3.98 -8.06
C SER A 186 25.28 2.60 -8.37
N ASP A 187 26.07 2.04 -7.46
CA ASP A 187 26.63 0.69 -7.59
C ASP A 187 25.53 -0.38 -7.65
N ALA A 188 24.49 -0.25 -6.80
CA ALA A 188 23.32 -1.13 -6.84
C ALA A 188 22.53 -1.01 -8.16
N TRP A 189 22.43 0.20 -8.72
CA TRP A 189 21.80 0.43 -10.02
C TRP A 189 22.56 -0.26 -11.15
N VAL A 190 23.89 -0.13 -11.18
CA VAL A 190 24.75 -0.79 -12.18
C VAL A 190 24.61 -2.30 -12.09
N PHE A 191 24.66 -2.84 -10.86
CA PHE A 191 24.47 -4.27 -10.65
C PHE A 191 23.12 -4.77 -11.19
N PHE A 192 22.03 -4.04 -10.94
CA PHE A 192 20.72 -4.40 -11.46
C PHE A 192 20.69 -4.39 -13.00
N ARG A 193 21.18 -3.32 -13.62
CA ARG A 193 21.22 -3.18 -15.10
C ARG A 193 22.04 -4.28 -15.78
N GLU A 194 23.09 -4.77 -15.13
CA GLU A 194 23.92 -5.87 -15.66
C GLU A 194 23.29 -7.26 -15.46
N ASN A 195 22.28 -7.40 -14.61
CA ASN A 195 21.76 -8.71 -14.16
C ASN A 195 20.24 -8.89 -14.30
N ASP A 196 19.48 -7.84 -14.66
CA ASP A 196 18.05 -7.90 -14.89
C ASP A 196 17.75 -7.61 -16.37
N ASP A 197 17.20 -8.61 -17.07
CA ASP A 197 16.84 -8.51 -18.49
C ASP A 197 15.66 -7.56 -18.73
N GLU A 198 14.91 -7.19 -17.68
CA GLU A 198 13.77 -6.29 -17.73
C GLU A 198 14.16 -4.84 -17.40
N ALA A 199 15.46 -4.52 -17.31
CA ALA A 199 15.91 -3.19 -16.92
C ALA A 199 15.59 -2.10 -17.98
N GLU A 200 14.66 -1.21 -17.68
CA GLU A 200 14.10 -0.18 -18.57
C GLU A 200 14.92 1.12 -18.57
N ASN A 201 15.33 1.64 -17.40
CA ASN A 201 15.95 2.96 -17.31
C ASN A 201 17.38 2.96 -17.84
N GLU A 202 17.68 3.80 -18.83
CA GLU A 202 18.95 3.74 -19.57
C GLU A 202 20.13 4.43 -18.88
N GLU A 203 19.87 5.45 -18.06
CA GLU A 203 20.88 6.31 -17.47
C GLU A 203 20.93 6.20 -15.95
N ASN A 204 22.15 6.09 -15.41
CA ASN A 204 22.37 6.07 -13.97
C ASN A 204 22.16 7.49 -13.40
N PRO A 205 21.34 7.69 -12.34
CA PRO A 205 21.06 9.02 -11.81
C PRO A 205 22.29 9.80 -11.31
N LEU A 206 23.44 9.13 -11.12
CA LEU A 206 24.71 9.79 -10.86
C LEU A 206 25.10 10.79 -11.96
N ALA A 207 24.66 10.59 -13.21
CA ALA A 207 24.95 11.47 -14.33
C ALA A 207 24.26 12.84 -14.25
N LEU A 208 23.19 12.96 -13.44
CA LEU A 208 22.41 14.20 -13.29
C LEU A 208 23.16 15.33 -12.54
N GLY A 209 24.29 15.00 -11.90
CA GLY A 209 25.15 15.98 -11.23
C GLY A 209 24.74 16.33 -9.80
N ASP A 210 25.47 17.28 -9.19
CA ASP A 210 25.35 17.60 -7.76
C ASP A 210 24.31 18.68 -7.43
N GLN A 211 23.70 19.28 -8.44
CA GLN A 211 22.62 20.26 -8.27
C GLN A 211 21.23 19.64 -8.43
N GLN A 212 21.15 18.36 -8.79
CA GLN A 212 19.90 17.65 -9.05
C GLN A 212 19.00 17.61 -7.80
N LEU A 213 17.71 17.82 -8.02
CA LEU A 213 16.67 17.62 -7.01
C LEU A 213 16.07 16.20 -7.13
N PHE A 214 15.89 15.54 -5.99
CA PHE A 214 15.25 14.24 -5.91
C PHE A 214 14.12 14.27 -4.89
N LEU A 215 12.98 13.70 -5.24
CA LEU A 215 11.96 13.30 -4.28
C LEU A 215 12.23 11.87 -3.83
N ILE A 216 12.34 11.65 -2.52
CA ILE A 216 12.55 10.32 -1.94
C ILE A 216 11.38 9.99 -1.03
N LEU A 217 10.66 8.91 -1.36
CA LEU A 217 9.68 8.28 -0.49
C LEU A 217 10.33 7.07 0.16
N GLU A 218 10.51 7.10 1.48
CA GLU A 218 10.91 5.91 2.25
C GLU A 218 9.65 5.17 2.71
N CYS A 219 9.44 3.97 2.19
CA CYS A 219 8.27 3.13 2.42
C CYS A 219 8.63 1.83 3.16
N GLU A 220 7.63 1.21 3.77
CA GLU A 220 7.74 -0.14 4.32
C GLU A 220 8.07 -1.16 3.22
N PHE A 221 8.91 -2.14 3.55
CA PHE A 221 9.12 -3.30 2.69
C PHE A 221 7.90 -4.24 2.69
N GLY A 222 7.17 -4.27 1.56
CA GLY A 222 5.96 -5.07 1.36
C GLY A 222 6.20 -6.51 0.88
N GLY A 223 7.45 -6.94 0.68
CA GLY A 223 7.79 -8.26 0.15
C GLY A 223 8.00 -8.27 -1.36
N HIS A 224 7.51 -9.32 -2.03
CA HIS A 224 7.68 -9.51 -3.47
C HIS A 224 6.35 -9.33 -4.20
N ASN A 225 6.38 -8.80 -5.42
CA ASN A 225 5.19 -8.69 -6.25
C ASN A 225 4.64 -10.07 -6.68
N LEU A 226 3.44 -10.09 -7.28
CA LEU A 226 2.77 -11.35 -7.65
C LEU A 226 3.54 -12.19 -8.69
N THR A 227 4.39 -11.55 -9.51
CA THR A 227 5.21 -12.25 -10.51
C THR A 227 6.37 -13.01 -9.87
N LYS A 228 6.94 -12.45 -8.80
CA LYS A 228 8.11 -12.99 -8.10
C LYS A 228 7.76 -13.82 -6.85
N PHE A 229 6.56 -13.66 -6.26
CA PHE A 229 6.22 -14.31 -5.00
C PHE A 229 6.04 -15.85 -5.10
N PRO A 230 6.72 -16.65 -4.25
CA PRO A 230 6.65 -18.11 -4.27
C PRO A 230 5.44 -18.64 -3.49
N PHE A 231 4.25 -18.58 -4.09
CA PHE A 231 3.04 -19.19 -3.53
C PHE A 231 3.21 -20.68 -3.23
N SER A 232 2.73 -21.11 -2.06
CA SER A 232 2.85 -22.47 -1.52
C SER A 232 1.50 -23.17 -1.30
N SER A 233 0.38 -22.45 -1.40
CA SER A 233 -0.97 -23.02 -1.40
C SER A 233 -1.93 -22.20 -2.26
N VAL A 234 -3.06 -22.80 -2.66
CA VAL A 234 -4.15 -22.07 -3.34
C VAL A 234 -4.84 -21.10 -2.38
N MET A 235 -4.84 -21.41 -1.07
CA MET A 235 -5.42 -20.54 -0.04
C MET A 235 -4.64 -19.22 0.09
N GLU A 236 -3.31 -19.24 -0.02
CA GLU A 236 -2.49 -18.02 -0.05
C GLU A 236 -2.92 -17.12 -1.21
N VAL A 237 -3.18 -17.70 -2.38
CA VAL A 237 -3.59 -16.97 -3.58
C VAL A 237 -4.96 -16.30 -3.39
N VAL A 238 -5.94 -17.04 -2.86
CA VAL A 238 -7.27 -16.50 -2.59
C VAL A 238 -7.23 -15.45 -1.47
N SER A 239 -6.43 -15.68 -0.42
CA SER A 239 -6.23 -14.73 0.68
C SER A 239 -5.66 -13.41 0.17
N VAL A 240 -4.61 -13.45 -0.67
CA VAL A 240 -4.03 -12.24 -1.29
C VAL A 240 -5.09 -11.46 -2.05
N TYR A 241 -5.89 -12.12 -2.88
CA TYR A 241 -6.96 -11.47 -3.64
C TYR A 241 -8.02 -10.82 -2.73
N CYS A 242 -8.48 -11.54 -1.70
CA CYS A 242 -9.44 -11.01 -0.73
C CYS A 242 -8.89 -9.81 0.03
N GLN A 243 -7.63 -9.87 0.47
CA GLN A 243 -6.96 -8.76 1.13
C GLN A 243 -6.85 -7.53 0.22
N THR A 244 -6.47 -7.72 -1.06
CA THR A 244 -6.42 -6.62 -2.06
C THR A 244 -7.79 -5.97 -2.26
N ALA A 245 -8.84 -6.77 -2.46
CA ALA A 245 -10.19 -6.26 -2.69
C ALA A 245 -10.74 -5.48 -1.48
N LEU A 246 -10.52 -5.99 -0.27
CA LEU A 246 -10.92 -5.31 0.96
C LEU A 246 -10.13 -4.03 1.22
N ALA A 247 -8.83 -4.01 0.92
CA ALA A 247 -8.02 -2.80 1.03
C ALA A 247 -8.55 -1.65 0.16
N LEU A 248 -8.89 -1.95 -1.09
CA LEU A 248 -9.53 -0.97 -1.99
C LEU A 248 -10.90 -0.54 -1.48
N ALA A 249 -11.72 -1.46 -0.97
CA ALA A 249 -13.03 -1.13 -0.41
C ALA A 249 -12.94 -0.18 0.80
N VAL A 250 -11.96 -0.39 1.69
CA VAL A 250 -11.68 0.49 2.82
C VAL A 250 -11.35 1.90 2.32
N ALA A 251 -10.40 2.02 1.38
CA ALA A 251 -9.99 3.31 0.84
C ALA A 251 -11.09 4.00 0.00
N GLU A 252 -11.89 3.25 -0.76
CA GLU A 252 -13.10 3.76 -1.42
C GLU A 252 -14.08 4.36 -0.41
N SER A 253 -14.35 3.66 0.70
CA SER A 253 -15.29 4.11 1.74
C SER A 253 -14.82 5.36 2.47
N LYS A 254 -13.50 5.50 2.69
CA LYS A 254 -12.92 6.63 3.43
C LYS A 254 -12.69 7.87 2.58
N CYS A 255 -12.03 7.70 1.44
CA CYS A 255 -11.47 8.82 0.67
C CYS A 255 -11.75 8.70 -0.83
N GLN A 256 -12.76 7.93 -1.24
CA GLN A 256 -13.14 7.77 -2.65
C GLN A 256 -11.93 7.39 -3.52
N PHE A 257 -11.09 6.51 -3.00
CA PHE A 257 -9.82 6.13 -3.62
C PHE A 257 -10.01 5.30 -4.89
N GLU A 258 -9.22 5.61 -5.91
CA GLU A 258 -9.00 4.79 -7.09
C GLU A 258 -7.50 4.58 -7.29
N HIS A 259 -7.05 3.33 -7.40
CA HIS A 259 -5.62 3.06 -7.60
C HIS A 259 -5.15 3.45 -9.00
N ARG A 260 -5.99 3.14 -10.00
CA ARG A 260 -5.78 3.40 -11.44
C ARG A 260 -4.56 2.76 -12.08
N ASP A 261 -3.68 2.12 -11.32
CA ASP A 261 -2.57 1.34 -11.87
C ASP A 261 -2.25 0.04 -11.11
N LEU A 262 -3.28 -0.71 -10.70
CA LEU A 262 -3.09 -1.89 -9.84
C LEU A 262 -2.80 -3.16 -10.66
N HIS A 263 -1.66 -3.17 -11.34
CA HIS A 263 -1.15 -4.35 -12.03
C HIS A 263 -0.42 -5.30 -11.08
N GLU A 264 -0.02 -6.47 -11.58
CA GLU A 264 0.56 -7.56 -10.78
C GLU A 264 1.89 -7.21 -10.10
N GLN A 265 2.54 -6.13 -10.54
CA GLN A 265 3.77 -5.63 -9.92
C GLN A 265 3.48 -4.69 -8.72
N ASN A 266 2.26 -4.12 -8.65
CA ASN A 266 1.82 -3.19 -7.61
C ASN A 266 1.05 -3.87 -6.46
N VAL A 267 0.99 -5.19 -6.46
CA VAL A 267 0.49 -6.02 -5.35
C VAL A 267 1.66 -6.84 -4.81
N LEU A 268 2.21 -6.39 -3.68
CA LEU A 268 3.28 -7.09 -2.97
C LEU A 268 2.71 -8.09 -1.96
N VAL A 269 3.48 -9.15 -1.73
CA VAL A 269 3.16 -10.22 -0.79
C VAL A 269 4.40 -10.51 0.05
N LYS A 270 4.21 -10.51 1.36
CA LYS A 270 5.22 -10.98 2.33
C LYS A 270 4.66 -12.10 3.20
N ARG A 271 5.57 -12.89 3.76
CA ARG A 271 5.21 -13.89 4.78
C ARG A 271 4.82 -13.17 6.07
N THR A 272 3.83 -13.70 6.77
CA THR A 272 3.40 -13.22 8.08
C THR A 272 3.09 -14.39 9.00
N ASP A 273 3.27 -14.17 10.30
CA ASP A 273 2.82 -15.07 11.36
C ASP A 273 1.41 -14.71 11.85
N ASP A 274 0.86 -13.57 11.42
CA ASP A 274 -0.51 -13.17 11.73
C ASP A 274 -1.48 -14.17 11.12
N GLU A 275 -2.35 -14.79 11.91
CA GLU A 275 -3.36 -15.72 11.40
C GLU A 275 -4.47 -15.01 10.62
N TRP A 276 -4.75 -13.76 10.98
CA TRP A 276 -5.88 -12.97 10.47
C TRP A 276 -5.45 -11.55 10.12
N ILE A 277 -5.96 -11.04 9.00
CA ILE A 277 -5.82 -9.64 8.59
C ILE A 277 -7.19 -8.97 8.70
N GLU A 278 -7.26 -7.84 9.41
CA GLU A 278 -8.50 -7.10 9.69
C GLU A 278 -8.69 -5.90 8.74
N PHE A 279 -9.95 -5.66 8.37
CA PHE A 279 -10.40 -4.59 7.52
C PHE A 279 -11.69 -4.01 8.07
N ASN A 280 -11.71 -2.69 8.31
CA ASN A 280 -12.88 -1.98 8.85
C ASN A 280 -13.29 -0.90 7.86
N TYR A 281 -14.55 -0.88 7.45
CA TYR A 281 -15.07 0.07 6.46
C TYR A 281 -16.54 0.38 6.66
N ASP A 282 -16.97 1.52 6.14
CA ASP A 282 -18.35 1.96 6.23
C ASP A 282 -19.13 1.62 4.97
N LEU A 283 -20.36 1.14 5.15
CA LEU A 283 -21.29 0.95 4.05
C LEU A 283 -22.00 2.27 3.68
N PRO A 284 -22.37 2.45 2.40
CA PRO A 284 -23.14 3.61 1.99
C PRO A 284 -24.44 3.71 2.80
N LYS A 285 -24.80 4.94 3.21
CA LYS A 285 -26.05 5.18 3.92
C LYS A 285 -27.23 4.74 3.05
N LYS A 286 -28.07 3.84 3.57
CA LYS A 286 -29.39 3.58 2.97
C LYS A 286 -30.34 4.71 3.37
N ASN A 287 -31.13 5.20 2.41
CA ASN A 287 -32.07 6.33 2.52
C ASN A 287 -32.63 6.54 3.94
N GLY A 288 -32.19 7.61 4.62
CA GLY A 288 -32.75 8.07 5.90
C GLY A 288 -32.13 7.51 7.19
N GLY A 289 -31.20 6.56 7.13
CA GLY A 289 -30.50 6.05 8.33
C GLY A 289 -29.47 7.04 8.88
N ARG A 290 -29.51 7.32 10.19
CA ARG A 290 -28.61 8.27 10.88
C ARG A 290 -27.17 7.75 11.09
N VAL A 291 -26.88 6.48 10.84
CA VAL A 291 -25.57 5.86 11.10
C VAL A 291 -25.13 5.08 9.86
N GLY A 292 -23.89 5.29 9.38
CA GLY A 292 -23.27 4.40 8.39
C GLY A 292 -23.02 3.05 9.06
N ASN A 293 -23.46 1.95 8.44
CA ASN A 293 -23.20 0.63 9.02
C ASN A 293 -21.71 0.34 8.92
N HIS A 294 -21.01 0.49 10.04
CA HIS A 294 -19.62 0.10 10.19
C HIS A 294 -19.50 -1.43 10.07
N LYS A 295 -18.57 -1.91 9.25
CA LYS A 295 -18.36 -3.33 9.01
C LYS A 295 -16.91 -3.68 9.29
N SER A 296 -16.71 -4.64 10.19
CA SER A 296 -15.42 -5.26 10.47
C SER A 296 -15.37 -6.64 9.84
N ILE A 297 -14.35 -6.89 9.02
CA ILE A 297 -14.11 -8.17 8.34
C ILE A 297 -12.69 -8.63 8.63
N ARG A 298 -12.54 -9.93 8.90
CA ARG A 298 -11.23 -10.59 8.96
C ARG A 298 -11.06 -11.58 7.81
N VAL A 299 -9.84 -11.69 7.32
CA VAL A 299 -9.43 -12.66 6.29
C VAL A 299 -8.34 -13.55 6.89
N ALA A 300 -8.50 -14.87 6.79
CA ALA A 300 -7.46 -15.80 7.18
C ALA A 300 -6.24 -15.57 6.27
N SER A 301 -5.08 -15.29 6.86
CA SER A 301 -3.88 -14.87 6.11
C SER A 301 -3.26 -16.02 5.32
N HIS A 302 -3.41 -17.26 5.78
CA HIS A 302 -2.67 -18.42 5.28
C HIS A 302 -1.15 -18.18 5.23
N GLY A 303 -0.64 -17.36 6.15
CA GLY A 303 0.78 -17.01 6.27
C GLY A 303 1.26 -16.00 5.22
N VAL A 304 0.35 -15.24 4.59
CA VAL A 304 0.67 -14.17 3.65
C VAL A 304 -0.06 -12.86 3.99
N LYS A 305 0.65 -11.75 3.85
CA LYS A 305 0.14 -10.39 3.98
C LYS A 305 0.35 -9.63 2.68
N THR A 306 -0.70 -8.99 2.20
CA THR A 306 -0.68 -8.15 0.99
C THR A 306 -0.28 -6.71 1.32
N THR A 307 0.45 -6.07 0.41
CA THR A 307 0.75 -4.64 0.45
C THR A 307 0.61 -4.05 -0.97
N ILE A 308 -0.30 -3.08 -1.13
CA ILE A 308 -0.53 -2.33 -2.36
C ILE A 308 0.43 -1.13 -2.38
N ILE A 309 1.05 -0.90 -3.54
CA ILE A 309 2.07 0.15 -3.75
C ILE A 309 1.79 0.93 -5.04
N ASP A 310 2.57 2.00 -5.21
CA ASP A 310 2.62 2.84 -6.40
C ASP A 310 1.33 3.61 -6.69
N PHE A 311 1.29 4.83 -6.16
CA PHE A 311 0.12 5.69 -6.24
C PHE A 311 0.27 6.81 -7.28
N THR A 312 1.22 6.66 -8.21
CA THR A 312 1.56 7.68 -9.22
C THR A 312 0.33 8.11 -10.03
N LEU A 313 -0.51 7.16 -10.47
CA LEU A 313 -1.71 7.44 -11.27
C LEU A 313 -3.00 7.51 -10.44
N SER A 314 -2.89 7.37 -9.11
CA SER A 314 -4.04 7.22 -8.23
C SER A 314 -4.85 8.50 -8.09
N ARG A 315 -6.06 8.35 -7.55
CA ARG A 315 -6.97 9.45 -7.25
C ARG A 315 -7.62 9.26 -5.89
N LEU A 316 -7.78 10.33 -5.11
CA LEU A 316 -8.63 10.34 -3.92
C LEU A 316 -9.23 11.73 -3.67
N THR A 317 -10.25 11.77 -2.81
CA THR A 317 -10.80 12.99 -2.22
C THR A 317 -10.39 13.02 -0.75
N ARG A 318 -9.83 14.13 -0.28
CA ARG A 318 -9.61 14.38 1.15
C ARG A 318 -10.32 15.65 1.59
N GLU A 319 -10.62 15.74 2.88
CA GLU A 319 -11.14 16.98 3.46
C GLU A 319 -9.98 17.96 3.66
N LYS A 320 -10.13 19.18 3.15
CA LYS A 320 -9.18 20.25 3.43
C LYS A 320 -9.37 20.73 4.86
N LYS A 321 -8.28 20.88 5.62
CA LYS A 321 -8.29 21.50 6.96
C LYS A 321 -8.44 23.04 6.86
N THR A 322 -9.45 23.52 6.13
CA THR A 322 -9.83 24.94 6.08
C THR A 322 -11.16 25.14 6.79
N VAL A 323 -11.47 26.39 7.15
CA VAL A 323 -12.72 26.79 7.83
C VAL A 323 -13.96 26.32 7.07
N GLU A 324 -13.87 26.21 5.74
CA GLU A 324 -14.98 25.87 4.84
C GLU A 324 -15.09 24.36 4.55
N HIS A 325 -14.16 23.52 5.03
CA HIS A 325 -14.16 22.05 4.84
C HIS A 325 -14.36 21.58 3.38
N GLU A 326 -13.84 22.34 2.40
CA GLU A 326 -13.99 21.97 0.99
C GLU A 326 -13.20 20.69 0.66
N PRO A 327 -13.75 19.79 -0.18
CA PRO A 327 -13.06 18.59 -0.62
C PRO A 327 -11.92 18.97 -1.56
N GLU A 328 -10.72 18.44 -1.27
CA GLU A 328 -9.56 18.54 -2.14
C GLU A 328 -9.36 17.22 -2.88
N ILE A 329 -9.26 17.28 -4.21
CA ILE A 329 -9.09 16.11 -5.07
C ILE A 329 -7.61 16.00 -5.42
N MET A 330 -7.02 14.86 -5.10
CA MET A 330 -5.69 14.48 -5.59
C MET A 330 -5.90 13.59 -6.81
N ASN A 331 -5.37 13.99 -7.95
CA ASN A 331 -5.33 13.18 -9.16
C ASN A 331 -4.21 13.65 -10.09
N ILE A 332 -3.87 12.79 -11.05
CA ILE A 332 -3.12 13.17 -12.24
C ILE A 332 -4.00 12.90 -13.47
N ASP A 333 -3.74 13.61 -14.56
CA ASP A 333 -4.27 13.23 -15.87
C ASP A 333 -3.35 12.14 -16.45
N ILE A 334 -3.92 10.97 -16.73
CA ILE A 334 -3.16 9.83 -17.24
C ILE A 334 -2.78 10.04 -18.73
N GLY A 335 -3.45 10.98 -19.41
CA GLY A 335 -3.14 11.37 -20.78
C GLY A 335 -3.48 10.31 -21.83
N ASP A 336 -3.47 10.76 -23.08
CA ASP A 336 -3.75 9.90 -24.24
C ASP A 336 -2.58 8.97 -24.56
N GLU A 337 -1.34 9.36 -24.22
CA GLU A 337 -0.13 8.58 -24.51
C GLU A 337 -0.10 7.24 -23.77
N VAL A 338 -0.56 7.19 -22.52
CA VAL A 338 -0.68 5.94 -21.76
C VAL A 338 -1.92 5.16 -22.20
N CYS A 339 -3.03 5.86 -22.43
CA CYS A 339 -4.31 5.22 -22.72
C CYS A 339 -4.40 4.64 -24.14
N ASP A 340 -3.81 5.27 -25.14
CA ASP A 340 -4.01 4.93 -26.54
C ASP A 340 -2.88 4.06 -27.11
N GLN A 341 -1.96 3.58 -26.26
CA GLN A 341 -0.92 2.65 -26.67
C GLN A 341 -1.53 1.43 -27.39
N SER A 342 -1.01 1.11 -28.56
CA SER A 342 -1.48 0.00 -29.41
C SER A 342 -1.04 -1.38 -28.89
N ARG A 343 -0.53 -1.44 -27.65
CA ARG A 343 -0.08 -2.67 -27.00
C ARG A 343 -1.25 -3.62 -26.72
N LYS A 344 -0.98 -4.90 -26.91
CA LYS A 344 -1.95 -5.98 -26.69
C LYS A 344 -2.02 -6.43 -25.23
N ASP A 345 -1.13 -5.92 -24.38
CA ASP A 345 -1.06 -6.34 -22.98
C ASP A 345 -2.34 -5.94 -22.22
N GLU A 346 -2.76 -6.80 -21.31
CA GLU A 346 -4.04 -6.68 -20.61
C GLU A 346 -4.12 -5.35 -19.81
N GLN A 347 -2.98 -4.88 -19.29
CA GLN A 347 -2.80 -3.59 -18.62
C GLN A 347 -3.25 -2.41 -19.49
N PHE A 348 -2.79 -2.31 -20.74
CA PHE A 348 -3.17 -1.21 -21.65
C PHE A 348 -4.64 -1.26 -22.05
N GLN A 349 -5.26 -2.45 -22.05
CA GLN A 349 -6.70 -2.57 -22.24
C GLN A 349 -7.50 -2.04 -21.03
N VAL A 350 -6.93 -2.08 -19.82
CA VAL A 350 -7.54 -1.45 -18.64
C VAL A 350 -7.50 0.07 -18.76
N TYR A 351 -6.35 0.68 -19.12
CA TYR A 351 -6.27 2.14 -19.32
C TYR A 351 -7.32 2.65 -20.34
N LYS A 352 -7.47 1.97 -21.48
CA LYS A 352 -8.51 2.30 -22.49
C LYS A 352 -9.91 2.27 -21.91
N LYS A 353 -10.22 1.26 -21.10
CA LYS A 353 -11.53 1.15 -20.45
C LYS A 353 -11.72 2.24 -19.40
N MET A 354 -10.70 2.57 -18.62
CA MET A 354 -10.76 3.67 -17.66
C MET A 354 -11.03 4.99 -18.36
N LYS A 355 -10.25 5.35 -19.41
CA LYS A 355 -10.47 6.56 -20.21
C LYS A 355 -11.90 6.64 -20.75
N LYS A 356 -12.46 5.53 -21.22
CA LYS A 356 -13.86 5.46 -21.67
C LYS A 356 -14.86 5.68 -20.53
N LEU A 357 -14.60 5.12 -19.34
CA LEU A 357 -15.48 5.26 -18.17
C LEU A 357 -15.45 6.69 -17.60
N THR A 358 -14.26 7.27 -17.47
CA THR A 358 -14.05 8.64 -16.97
C THR A 358 -14.40 9.70 -18.01
N LYS A 359 -14.51 9.33 -19.28
CA LYS A 359 -14.67 10.25 -20.42
C LYS A 359 -13.55 11.31 -20.45
N GLY A 360 -12.34 10.92 -20.04
CA GLY A 360 -11.18 11.81 -19.89
C GLY A 360 -11.21 12.72 -18.66
N LYS A 361 -12.23 12.63 -17.78
CA LYS A 361 -12.34 13.44 -16.57
C LYS A 361 -11.77 12.71 -15.36
N TRP A 362 -10.44 12.72 -15.24
CA TRP A 362 -9.71 11.97 -14.23
C TRP A 362 -9.90 12.49 -12.80
N GLU A 363 -10.38 13.70 -12.60
CA GLU A 363 -10.73 14.25 -11.28
C GLU A 363 -11.98 13.57 -10.68
N GLN A 364 -12.88 13.06 -11.53
CA GLN A 364 -14.15 12.48 -11.11
C GLN A 364 -13.95 11.12 -10.44
N TYR A 365 -14.68 10.90 -9.35
CA TYR A 365 -14.71 9.61 -8.67
C TYR A 365 -15.45 8.57 -9.52
N THR A 366 -14.70 7.60 -10.02
CA THR A 366 -15.16 6.51 -10.89
C THR A 366 -14.70 5.16 -10.32
N PRO A 367 -15.26 4.67 -9.20
CA PRO A 367 -14.74 3.49 -8.50
C PRO A 367 -14.75 2.19 -9.31
N ARG A 368 -15.47 2.16 -10.43
CA ARG A 368 -15.43 1.06 -11.39
C ARG A 368 -14.02 0.83 -11.96
N THR A 369 -13.13 1.82 -11.92
CA THR A 369 -11.71 1.64 -12.27
C THR A 369 -11.03 0.60 -11.37
N ASN A 370 -11.29 0.60 -10.05
CA ASN A 370 -10.80 -0.43 -9.14
C ASN A 370 -11.33 -1.82 -9.50
N VAL A 371 -12.59 -1.93 -9.92
CA VAL A 371 -13.18 -3.21 -10.37
C VAL A 371 -12.47 -3.72 -11.63
N LEU A 372 -12.11 -2.84 -12.57
CA LEU A 372 -11.35 -3.23 -13.76
C LEU A 372 -9.98 -3.82 -13.39
N TRP A 373 -9.29 -3.22 -12.42
CA TRP A 373 -8.01 -3.73 -11.95
C TRP A 373 -8.15 -5.02 -11.15
N LEU A 374 -9.11 -5.12 -10.23
CA LEU A 374 -9.40 -6.38 -9.51
C LEU A 374 -9.75 -7.52 -10.47
N ARG A 375 -10.45 -7.21 -11.57
CA ARG A 375 -10.70 -8.16 -12.65
C ARG A 375 -9.42 -8.58 -13.36
N MET A 376 -8.51 -7.65 -13.62
CA MET A 376 -7.23 -7.97 -14.23
C MET A 376 -6.42 -8.88 -13.30
N ILE A 377 -6.27 -8.50 -12.02
CA ILE A 377 -5.52 -9.26 -11.01
C ILE A 377 -6.05 -10.69 -10.86
N ILE A 378 -7.37 -10.88 -10.69
CA ILE A 378 -7.91 -12.24 -10.51
C ILE A 378 -7.68 -13.12 -11.73
N ASN A 379 -7.84 -12.57 -12.94
CA ASN A 379 -7.61 -13.32 -14.18
C ASN A 379 -6.12 -13.63 -14.36
N TRP A 380 -5.25 -12.66 -14.06
CA TRP A 380 -3.81 -12.84 -14.09
C TRP A 380 -3.37 -13.95 -13.13
N ILE A 381 -3.86 -13.94 -11.89
CA ILE A 381 -3.57 -14.95 -10.88
C ILE A 381 -4.04 -16.34 -11.32
N ILE A 382 -5.28 -16.43 -11.85
CA ILE A 382 -5.83 -17.70 -12.35
C ILE A 382 -4.96 -18.25 -13.48
N LYS A 383 -4.60 -17.41 -14.44
CA LYS A 383 -3.82 -17.76 -15.63
C LYS A 383 -2.38 -18.11 -15.30
N ASN A 384 -1.72 -17.37 -14.42
CA ASN A 384 -0.28 -17.48 -14.19
C ASN A 384 0.04 -18.40 -13.01
N ASN A 385 -0.71 -18.34 -11.92
CA ASN A 385 -0.40 -19.12 -10.71
C ASN A 385 -1.20 -20.41 -10.62
N LEU A 386 -2.48 -20.41 -11.03
CA LEU A 386 -3.40 -21.53 -10.80
C LEU A 386 -3.62 -22.45 -12.02
N ASP A 387 -3.19 -22.05 -13.21
CA ASP A 387 -3.17 -22.95 -14.37
C ASP A 387 -1.88 -23.79 -14.37
N SER A 388 -2.02 -25.10 -14.25
CA SER A 388 -0.91 -26.05 -14.32
C SER A 388 -0.05 -25.93 -15.59
N ASN A 389 -0.60 -25.38 -16.68
CA ASN A 389 0.08 -25.22 -17.96
C ASN A 389 0.62 -23.80 -18.19
N SER A 390 0.56 -22.90 -17.20
CA SER A 390 1.11 -21.55 -17.32
C SER A 390 2.62 -21.58 -17.52
N ASP A 391 3.18 -20.56 -18.16
CA ASP A 391 4.63 -20.49 -18.38
C ASP A 391 5.39 -20.34 -17.05
N VAL A 392 4.81 -19.66 -16.06
CA VAL A 392 5.30 -19.61 -14.68
C VAL A 392 5.41 -21.02 -14.09
N ASN A 393 4.35 -21.83 -14.22
CA ASN A 393 4.33 -23.18 -13.67
C ASN A 393 5.22 -24.17 -14.46
N LYS A 394 5.37 -23.97 -15.78
CA LYS A 394 6.35 -24.69 -16.59
C LYS A 394 7.79 -24.36 -16.16
N LYS A 395 8.11 -23.09 -15.92
CA LYS A 395 9.43 -22.65 -15.39
C LYS A 395 9.70 -23.28 -14.02
N ARG A 396 8.73 -23.27 -13.10
CA ARG A 396 8.82 -23.95 -11.79
C ARG A 396 9.11 -25.45 -11.92
N LEU A 397 8.50 -26.12 -12.89
CA LEU A 397 8.77 -27.53 -13.19
C LEU A 397 10.17 -27.75 -13.80
N GLY A 398 10.61 -26.87 -14.71
CA GLY A 398 11.92 -26.89 -15.35
C GLY A 398 13.06 -26.75 -14.34
N ASN A 399 13.00 -25.72 -13.49
CA ASN A 399 13.98 -25.49 -12.42
C ASN A 399 14.09 -26.69 -11.46
N SER A 400 12.97 -27.38 -11.20
CA SER A 400 12.97 -28.61 -10.39
C SER A 400 13.69 -29.79 -11.06
N LYS A 401 13.68 -29.87 -12.39
CA LYS A 401 14.43 -30.89 -13.16
C LYS A 401 15.92 -30.57 -13.21
N ASP A 402 16.28 -29.30 -13.40
CA ASP A 402 17.68 -28.87 -13.44
C ASP A 402 18.35 -28.96 -12.06
N ALA A 403 17.64 -28.63 -10.98
CA ALA A 403 18.13 -28.85 -9.62
C ALA A 403 18.35 -30.35 -9.32
N ARG A 404 17.49 -31.25 -9.83
CA ARG A 404 17.69 -32.71 -9.71
C ARG A 404 18.87 -33.21 -10.54
N ASN A 405 19.03 -32.73 -11.77
CA ASN A 405 20.16 -33.11 -12.63
C ASN A 405 21.49 -32.57 -12.09
N SER A 406 21.49 -31.37 -11.53
CA SER A 406 22.63 -30.77 -10.85
C SER A 406 23.02 -31.58 -9.61
N ARG A 407 22.03 -32.00 -8.79
CA ARG A 407 22.26 -32.88 -7.62
C ARG A 407 22.80 -34.25 -8.02
N LYS A 408 22.30 -34.85 -9.11
CA LYS A 408 22.81 -36.11 -9.69
C LYS A 408 24.24 -35.96 -10.22
N ASN A 409 24.57 -34.82 -10.85
CA ASN A 409 25.93 -34.54 -11.34
C ASN A 409 26.92 -34.21 -10.20
N THR A 410 26.48 -33.60 -9.09
CA THR A 410 27.33 -33.41 -7.90
C THR A 410 27.61 -34.69 -7.12
N PHE A 411 26.84 -35.76 -7.32
CA PHE A 411 27.19 -37.09 -6.79
C PHE A 411 28.32 -37.76 -7.60
N SER A 412 28.64 -37.24 -8.80
CA SER A 412 29.70 -37.74 -9.68
C SER A 412 30.97 -36.87 -9.73
N LYS A 413 31.01 -35.70 -9.09
CA LYS A 413 32.22 -34.85 -9.03
C LYS A 413 32.35 -34.17 -7.67
N LYS A 414 32.79 -34.94 -6.66
CA LYS A 414 33.42 -34.39 -5.44
C LYS A 414 34.93 -34.46 -5.57
N VAL A 415 35.56 -33.51 -6.26
CA VAL A 415 36.88 -32.93 -5.92
C VAL A 415 36.98 -31.57 -6.65
N SER A 416 37.45 -30.55 -5.92
CA SER A 416 38.01 -29.29 -6.44
C SER A 416 37.03 -28.23 -7.00
N ARG A 417 36.57 -27.31 -6.13
CA ARG A 417 36.99 -25.89 -6.13
C ARG A 417 36.26 -25.15 -5.01
N ARG A 418 36.95 -24.93 -3.90
CA ARG A 418 36.63 -23.91 -2.89
C ARG A 418 37.37 -22.63 -3.29
N GLN A 419 36.77 -21.50 -2.91
CA GLN A 419 37.28 -20.12 -3.00
C GLN A 419 36.99 -19.40 -4.31
N SER A 420 35.85 -18.68 -4.32
CA SER A 420 35.73 -17.26 -4.70
C SER A 420 34.25 -16.92 -4.97
N LYS A 421 33.40 -16.94 -3.93
CA LYS A 421 32.03 -16.36 -3.94
C LYS A 421 31.57 -15.83 -2.57
N ARG A 422 32.47 -15.72 -1.58
CA ARG A 422 32.17 -15.13 -0.27
C ARG A 422 32.54 -13.65 -0.32
N LYS A 423 31.61 -12.79 -0.73
CA LYS A 423 31.56 -11.37 -0.30
C LYS A 423 30.34 -10.56 -0.77
N PHE A 424 29.33 -11.15 -1.42
CA PHE A 424 28.14 -10.40 -1.87
C PHE A 424 26.79 -11.01 -1.44
N THR A 425 26.78 -12.01 -0.56
CA THR A 425 25.57 -12.81 -0.22
C THR A 425 25.13 -12.70 1.24
N GLU A 426 25.56 -11.68 1.99
CA GLU A 426 25.19 -11.50 3.41
C GLU A 426 24.05 -10.48 3.66
N CYS A 427 23.19 -10.22 2.67
CA CYS A 427 22.02 -9.33 2.83
C CYS A 427 20.64 -10.01 2.71
N THR A 428 20.57 -11.34 2.64
CA THR A 428 19.27 -12.07 2.54
C THR A 428 18.90 -12.86 3.81
N SER A 429 19.69 -12.80 4.88
CA SER A 429 19.46 -13.63 6.06
C SER A 429 18.49 -12.98 7.08
N ALA A 430 17.19 -13.26 6.96
CA ALA A 430 16.27 -13.48 8.09
C ALA A 430 14.83 -13.86 7.69
N GLU A 431 14.32 -13.50 6.49
CA GLU A 431 12.88 -13.61 6.18
C GLU A 431 12.51 -14.72 5.16
N GLU A 432 13.49 -15.38 4.54
CA GLU A 432 13.28 -16.44 3.53
C GLU A 432 13.05 -17.85 4.15
N GLY A 433 12.26 -17.93 5.22
CA GLY A 433 12.12 -19.12 6.08
C GLY A 433 11.47 -20.37 5.44
N ARG A 434 10.81 -20.26 4.28
CA ARG A 434 10.32 -21.44 3.53
C ARG A 434 11.11 -21.61 2.24
N LYS A 435 11.86 -22.71 2.15
CA LYS A 435 12.39 -23.19 0.87
C LYS A 435 11.24 -23.28 -0.14
N GLU A 436 11.42 -22.64 -1.28
CA GLU A 436 10.45 -22.71 -2.37
C GLU A 436 10.09 -24.17 -2.67
N MET A 437 8.79 -24.44 -2.74
CA MET A 437 8.24 -25.76 -2.97
C MET A 437 8.61 -26.21 -4.40
N SER A 438 8.89 -27.51 -4.59
CA SER A 438 9.15 -28.02 -5.95
C SER A 438 7.93 -27.82 -6.85
N GLY A 439 8.17 -27.56 -8.14
CA GLY A 439 7.09 -27.40 -9.13
C GLY A 439 6.13 -28.60 -9.16
N GLU A 440 6.63 -29.83 -8.97
CA GLU A 440 5.78 -31.03 -8.90
C GLU A 440 4.81 -30.99 -7.71
N THR A 441 5.28 -30.57 -6.54
CA THR A 441 4.46 -30.47 -5.34
C THR A 441 3.45 -29.33 -5.50
N TRP A 442 3.85 -28.21 -6.10
CA TRP A 442 2.94 -27.11 -6.42
C TRP A 442 1.80 -27.54 -7.37
N ILE A 443 2.11 -28.29 -8.43
CA ILE A 443 1.11 -28.83 -9.34
C ILE A 443 0.15 -29.80 -8.62
N LYS A 444 0.67 -30.59 -7.66
CA LYS A 444 -0.19 -31.42 -6.81
C LYS A 444 -1.14 -30.57 -5.97
N LYS A 445 -0.65 -29.47 -5.37
CA LYS A 445 -1.45 -28.52 -4.60
C LYS A 445 -2.54 -27.86 -5.42
N ILE A 446 -2.26 -27.50 -6.67
CA ILE A 446 -3.28 -27.00 -7.63
C ILE A 446 -4.38 -28.04 -7.84
N LYS A 447 -4.02 -29.31 -8.04
CA LYS A 447 -4.99 -30.40 -8.23
C LYS A 447 -5.82 -30.66 -6.97
N GLU A 448 -5.18 -30.64 -5.79
CA GLU A 448 -5.85 -30.77 -4.49
C GLU A 448 -6.84 -29.61 -4.26
N GLY A 449 -6.50 -28.38 -4.65
CA GLY A 449 -7.34 -27.19 -4.50
C GLY A 449 -8.33 -26.90 -5.62
N LYS A 450 -8.71 -27.91 -6.44
CA LYS A 450 -9.52 -27.68 -7.65
C LYS A 450 -10.88 -27.01 -7.37
N SER A 451 -11.58 -27.40 -6.30
CA SER A 451 -12.87 -26.81 -5.92
C SER A 451 -12.76 -25.31 -5.66
N LEU A 452 -11.72 -24.89 -4.93
CA LEU A 452 -11.43 -23.50 -4.63
C LEU A 452 -11.07 -22.71 -5.90
N ILE A 453 -10.28 -23.30 -6.80
CA ILE A 453 -9.95 -22.69 -8.10
C ILE A 453 -11.22 -22.50 -8.94
N ASP A 454 -12.12 -23.48 -8.96
CA ASP A 454 -13.37 -23.40 -9.71
C ASP A 454 -14.32 -22.34 -9.13
N ALA A 455 -14.37 -22.20 -7.80
CA ALA A 455 -15.08 -21.11 -7.13
C ALA A 455 -14.50 -19.75 -7.49
N LEU A 456 -13.17 -19.59 -7.44
CA LEU A 456 -12.49 -18.34 -7.83
C LEU A 456 -12.74 -17.99 -9.30
N LYS A 457 -12.68 -18.97 -10.21
CA LYS A 457 -13.03 -18.77 -11.63
C LYS A 457 -14.49 -18.35 -11.80
N SER A 458 -15.40 -18.92 -11.01
CA SER A 458 -16.81 -18.53 -11.05
C SER A 458 -17.02 -17.10 -10.57
N PHE A 459 -16.33 -16.72 -9.50
CA PHE A 459 -16.31 -15.34 -9.01
C PHE A 459 -15.76 -14.37 -10.07
N ALA A 460 -14.62 -14.72 -10.69
CA ALA A 460 -13.98 -13.92 -11.73
C ALA A 460 -14.90 -13.65 -12.94
N ARG A 461 -15.68 -14.66 -13.39
CA ARG A 461 -16.66 -14.49 -14.49
C ARG A 461 -17.76 -13.49 -14.17
N GLY A 462 -18.11 -13.35 -12.89
CA GLY A 462 -19.18 -12.47 -12.43
C GLY A 462 -18.72 -11.07 -12.03
N ILE A 463 -17.42 -10.76 -12.09
CA ILE A 463 -16.88 -9.56 -11.46
C ILE A 463 -17.32 -8.25 -12.13
N ASP A 464 -17.63 -8.26 -13.44
CA ASP A 464 -18.02 -7.06 -14.18
C ASP A 464 -19.35 -6.46 -13.73
N LYS A 465 -20.16 -7.22 -12.97
CA LYS A 465 -21.45 -6.77 -12.45
C LYS A 465 -21.31 -5.72 -11.34
N PHE A 466 -20.15 -5.65 -10.68
CA PHE A 466 -19.92 -4.74 -9.56
C PHE A 466 -19.55 -3.34 -10.03
N VAL A 467 -20.00 -2.33 -9.29
CA VAL A 467 -19.74 -0.92 -9.63
C VAL A 467 -18.55 -0.32 -8.87
N SER A 468 -18.13 -0.94 -7.77
CA SER A 468 -16.98 -0.54 -6.94
C SER A 468 -16.36 -1.73 -6.20
N ALA A 469 -15.18 -1.57 -5.60
CA ALA A 469 -14.62 -2.59 -4.70
C ALA A 469 -15.50 -2.78 -3.46
N LEU A 470 -16.09 -1.70 -2.92
CA LEU A 470 -17.01 -1.73 -1.79
C LEU A 470 -18.28 -2.56 -2.08
N ASP A 471 -18.86 -2.41 -3.27
CA ASP A 471 -19.98 -3.22 -3.76
C ASP A 471 -19.58 -4.71 -3.91
N LEU A 472 -18.41 -4.95 -4.50
CA LEU A 472 -17.85 -6.29 -4.67
C LEU A 472 -17.69 -7.03 -3.33
N VAL A 473 -17.03 -6.42 -2.34
CA VAL A 473 -16.77 -7.07 -1.03
C VAL A 473 -18.00 -7.19 -0.14
N SER A 474 -19.06 -6.43 -0.46
CA SER A 474 -20.34 -6.50 0.24
C SER A 474 -21.27 -7.58 -0.32
N SER A 475 -20.88 -8.24 -1.40
CA SER A 475 -21.70 -9.24 -2.08
C SER A 475 -21.63 -10.64 -1.48
N ASP A 476 -22.72 -11.39 -1.56
CA ASP A 476 -22.77 -12.82 -1.18
C ASP A 476 -21.73 -13.66 -1.92
N SER A 477 -21.43 -13.29 -3.17
CA SER A 477 -20.42 -14.00 -3.97
C SER A 477 -19.00 -13.82 -3.42
N PHE A 478 -18.67 -12.64 -2.91
CA PHE A 478 -17.37 -12.41 -2.26
C PHE A 478 -17.33 -13.08 -0.89
N GLU A 479 -18.42 -13.00 -0.14
CA GLU A 479 -18.51 -13.64 1.18
C GLU A 479 -18.34 -15.16 1.08
N LYS A 480 -18.98 -15.81 0.09
CA LYS A 480 -18.75 -17.24 -0.19
C LYS A 480 -17.28 -17.54 -0.49
N LEU A 481 -16.62 -16.72 -1.30
CA LEU A 481 -15.19 -16.90 -1.60
C LEU A 481 -14.32 -16.74 -0.35
N ARG A 482 -14.64 -15.76 0.51
CA ARG A 482 -13.94 -15.51 1.78
C ARG A 482 -14.13 -16.66 2.76
N LEU A 483 -15.35 -17.21 2.88
CA LEU A 483 -15.65 -18.31 3.78
C LEU A 483 -14.89 -19.60 3.41
N LEU A 484 -14.57 -19.81 2.14
CA LEU A 484 -13.69 -20.92 1.72
C LEU A 484 -12.28 -20.83 2.32
N LEU A 485 -11.84 -19.67 2.81
CA LEU A 485 -10.55 -19.54 3.50
C LEU A 485 -10.57 -20.10 4.93
N LEU A 486 -11.77 -20.43 5.44
CA LEU A 486 -12.00 -20.94 6.81
C LEU A 486 -12.15 -22.46 6.85
N GLU A 487 -12.39 -23.08 5.70
CA GLU A 487 -12.43 -24.54 5.49
C GLU A 487 -11.00 -25.11 5.44
#